data_AF-A0A948J2Q6-F1
#
_entry.id   AF-A0A948J2Q6-F1
#
_cell.length_a   1.000
_cell.length_b   1.000
_cell.length_c   1.000
_cell.angle_alpha   90.00
_cell.angle_beta   90.00
_cell.angle_gamma   90.00
#
_symmetry.space_group_name_H-M   'P 1'
#
loop_
_entity.id
_entity.type
_entity.pdbx_description
1 polymer ?
#
loop_
_entity_poly.entity_id
_entity_poly.type
_entity_poly.pdbx_seq_one_letter_code
_entity_poly.pdbx_strand_id
1 'polypeptide(L)'
;MPWVFLCLALSACRPSGGNEAETSDVASRLIGHEYAVVPLSDSVVEGLLCKFASSDGVWHAGIEKTGWTRGVVLCCDSEPYLFLAKNIGVTRFAISGGNPPQPYPRNKILAVQKLPKVSNFNAGTDGVQLAEFVDSFAGQCDLDGRGGTSFAALVRWNGEAIVQGPPGVEAVWGFDVEAARVVPLDPQRLACEPLLME
;
A
#
# COMPACT_ATOMS: atom_id res chain seq x y z
N MET A 1 60.80 13.40 24.50
CA MET A 1 59.97 14.11 23.49
C MET A 1 60.34 13.53 22.14
N PRO A 2 59.42 13.12 21.24
CA PRO A 2 57.96 13.34 21.10
C PRO A 2 57.15 12.07 21.52
N TRP A 3 55.90 12.06 22.01
CA TRP A 3 54.57 12.51 21.53
C TRP A 3 54.19 11.99 20.14
N VAL A 4 53.28 11.01 20.07
CA VAL A 4 52.04 11.03 19.26
C VAL A 4 51.33 9.65 19.33
N PHE A 5 50.18 9.68 20.03
CA PHE A 5 48.88 9.05 19.78
C PHE A 5 48.70 7.53 19.64
N LEU A 6 48.13 6.98 20.72
CA LEU A 6 47.18 5.86 20.74
C LEU A 6 46.12 5.99 19.62
N CYS A 7 46.01 4.98 18.76
CA CYS A 7 44.78 4.76 18.00
C CYS A 7 43.75 4.05 18.90
N LEU A 8 42.83 4.83 19.45
CA LEU A 8 41.54 4.36 19.94
C LEU A 8 40.72 3.88 18.73
N ALA A 9 40.63 2.57 18.52
CA ALA A 9 39.62 2.00 17.63
C ALA A 9 38.27 1.98 18.38
N LEU A 10 37.54 3.08 18.30
CA LEU A 10 36.14 3.17 18.68
C LEU A 10 35.28 2.41 17.65
N SER A 11 34.41 1.55 18.16
CA SER A 11 33.34 0.86 17.45
C SER A 11 32.58 1.77 16.50
N ALA A 12 32.49 1.37 15.24
CA ALA A 12 31.34 1.69 14.40
C ALA A 12 30.60 0.38 14.15
N CYS A 13 29.48 0.22 14.86
CA CYS A 13 28.45 -0.75 14.56
C CYS A 13 28.16 -0.71 13.06
N ARG A 14 28.42 -1.80 12.35
CA ARG A 14 27.80 -2.02 11.05
C ARG A 14 26.29 -1.99 11.28
N PRO A 15 25.52 -1.16 10.57
CA PRO A 15 24.10 -1.41 10.44
C PRO A 15 23.97 -2.82 9.86
N SER A 16 23.19 -3.65 10.54
CA SER A 16 22.72 -4.93 10.04
C SER A 16 22.02 -4.68 8.69
N GLY A 17 22.76 -4.85 7.60
CA GLY A 17 22.23 -4.88 6.24
C GLY A 17 21.42 -6.15 6.04
N GLY A 18 20.16 -6.11 6.47
CA GLY A 18 19.14 -7.10 6.14
C GLY A 18 17.96 -6.39 5.50
N ASN A 19 17.48 -6.96 4.39
CA ASN A 19 16.15 -6.75 3.77
C ASN A 19 15.95 -5.74 2.62
N GLU A 20 16.99 -5.24 1.96
CA GLU A 20 16.79 -4.55 0.66
C GLU A 20 16.83 -5.51 -0.55
N ALA A 21 17.56 -6.62 -0.47
CA ALA A 21 17.69 -7.55 -1.60
C ALA A 21 16.43 -8.41 -1.83
N GLU A 22 15.73 -8.81 -0.77
CA GLU A 22 14.55 -9.69 -0.84
C GLU A 22 13.27 -8.90 -1.18
N THR A 23 13.21 -7.62 -0.78
CA THR A 23 12.12 -6.70 -1.13
C THR A 23 12.11 -6.33 -2.60
N SER A 24 13.29 -6.27 -3.22
CA SER A 24 13.43 -6.10 -4.67
C SER A 24 12.87 -7.31 -5.45
N ASP A 25 12.93 -8.53 -4.91
CA ASP A 25 12.42 -9.74 -5.59
C ASP A 25 10.89 -9.76 -5.65
N VAL A 26 10.20 -9.54 -4.53
CA VAL A 26 8.73 -9.58 -4.51
C VAL A 26 8.12 -8.49 -5.39
N ALA A 27 8.57 -7.24 -5.24
CA ALA A 27 8.04 -6.13 -6.04
C ALA A 27 8.29 -6.32 -7.54
N SER A 28 9.48 -6.80 -7.92
CA SER A 28 9.80 -7.05 -9.34
C SER A 28 8.98 -8.20 -9.93
N ARG A 29 8.67 -9.24 -9.14
CA ARG A 29 7.82 -10.36 -9.56
C ARG A 29 6.33 -10.00 -9.64
N LEU A 30 5.87 -9.06 -8.82
CA LEU A 30 4.52 -8.50 -8.91
C LEU A 30 4.36 -7.65 -10.18
N ILE A 31 5.37 -6.83 -10.52
CA ILE A 31 5.33 -5.99 -11.72
C ILE A 31 5.24 -6.88 -12.97
N GLY A 32 4.27 -6.56 -13.82
CA GLY A 32 3.98 -7.30 -15.03
C GLY A 32 3.05 -8.50 -14.82
N HIS A 33 2.72 -8.85 -13.58
CA HIS A 33 1.78 -9.92 -13.31
C HIS A 33 0.36 -9.56 -13.76
N GLU A 34 -0.31 -10.51 -14.40
CA GLU A 34 -1.68 -10.38 -14.86
C GLU A 34 -2.62 -11.11 -13.90
N TYR A 35 -3.63 -10.42 -13.38
CA TYR A 35 -4.65 -11.01 -12.53
C TYR A 35 -6.04 -10.68 -13.06
N ALA A 36 -7.01 -11.49 -12.67
CA ALA A 36 -8.42 -11.14 -12.76
C ALA A 36 -8.97 -11.11 -11.34
N VAL A 37 -9.80 -10.11 -11.01
CA VAL A 37 -10.48 -10.10 -9.72
C VAL A 37 -11.60 -11.15 -9.79
N VAL A 38 -11.29 -12.35 -9.32
CA VAL A 38 -12.25 -13.42 -9.14
C VAL A 38 -12.74 -13.32 -7.71
N PRO A 39 -14.05 -13.22 -7.45
CA PRO A 39 -14.61 -13.07 -6.09
C PRO A 39 -14.25 -14.19 -5.08
N LEU A 40 -13.43 -15.18 -5.43
CA LEU A 40 -13.17 -16.40 -4.64
C LEU A 40 -11.73 -16.92 -4.73
N SER A 41 -10.78 -16.19 -5.35
CA SER A 41 -9.37 -16.61 -5.38
C SER A 41 -8.49 -15.62 -4.63
N ASP A 42 -7.92 -16.06 -3.52
CA ASP A 42 -7.05 -15.24 -2.69
C ASP A 42 -5.71 -14.91 -3.35
N SER A 43 -5.25 -15.72 -4.30
CA SER A 43 -3.89 -15.62 -4.85
C SER A 43 -3.80 -14.68 -6.05
N VAL A 44 -2.91 -13.69 -5.95
CA VAL A 44 -2.70 -12.67 -6.99
C VAL A 44 -1.72 -13.14 -8.05
N VAL A 45 -0.71 -13.94 -7.65
CA VAL A 45 0.42 -14.35 -8.49
C VAL A 45 0.72 -15.82 -8.34
N GLU A 46 0.75 -16.57 -9.44
CA GLU A 46 1.19 -17.97 -9.43
C GLU A 46 2.65 -18.08 -8.93
N GLY A 47 2.87 -18.89 -7.89
CA GLY A 47 4.19 -19.06 -7.26
C GLY A 47 4.61 -17.95 -6.30
N LEU A 48 3.77 -16.94 -6.04
CA LEU A 48 3.97 -15.97 -4.96
C LEU A 48 2.81 -16.10 -3.97
N LEU A 49 3.13 -16.33 -2.70
CA LEU A 49 2.13 -16.38 -1.62
C LEU A 49 1.66 -14.96 -1.29
N CYS A 50 0.95 -14.33 -2.23
CA CYS A 50 0.33 -13.02 -2.08
C CYS A 50 -1.19 -13.14 -2.03
N LYS A 51 -1.80 -12.50 -1.03
CA LYS A 51 -3.25 -12.40 -0.86
C LYS A 51 -3.76 -11.03 -1.26
N PHE A 52 -4.89 -10.96 -1.96
CA PHE A 52 -5.60 -9.70 -2.16
C PHE A 52 -6.15 -9.17 -0.83
N ALA A 53 -5.85 -7.91 -0.51
CA ALA A 53 -6.47 -7.21 0.63
C ALA A 53 -7.55 -6.23 0.16
N SER A 54 -7.27 -5.41 -0.86
CA SER A 54 -8.22 -4.48 -1.45
C SER A 54 -7.87 -4.18 -2.91
N SER A 55 -8.88 -3.76 -3.69
CA SER A 55 -8.65 -3.13 -4.98
C SER A 55 -9.86 -2.28 -5.39
N ASP A 56 -9.60 -1.13 -6.00
CA ASP A 56 -10.62 -0.21 -6.49
C ASP A 56 -10.14 0.56 -7.73
N GLY A 57 -11.04 1.33 -8.33
CA GLY A 57 -10.73 2.23 -9.44
C GLY A 57 -9.87 3.42 -8.98
N VAL A 58 -9.06 3.96 -9.89
CA VAL A 58 -8.25 5.16 -9.59
C VAL A 58 -9.06 6.40 -9.93
N TRP A 59 -9.15 7.35 -9.00
CA TRP A 59 -9.84 8.62 -9.17
C TRP A 59 -8.86 9.80 -9.08
N HIS A 60 -9.12 10.84 -9.86
CA HIS A 60 -8.37 12.09 -9.79
C HIS A 60 -9.34 13.26 -9.96
N ALA A 61 -9.40 14.14 -8.95
CA ALA A 61 -10.30 15.29 -8.93
C ALA A 61 -11.77 14.92 -9.24
N GLY A 62 -12.25 13.81 -8.65
CA GLY A 62 -13.63 13.34 -8.80
C GLY A 62 -13.93 12.63 -10.12
N ILE A 63 -12.91 12.41 -10.96
CA ILE A 63 -13.05 11.71 -12.24
C ILE A 63 -12.34 10.37 -12.16
N GLU A 64 -13.07 9.29 -12.41
CA GLU A 64 -12.51 7.96 -12.53
C GLU A 64 -11.57 7.88 -13.75
N LYS A 65 -10.38 7.33 -13.54
CA LYS A 65 -9.43 6.97 -14.58
C LYS A 65 -9.79 5.57 -15.07
N THR A 66 -10.77 5.51 -15.98
CA THR A 66 -11.30 4.25 -16.51
C THR A 66 -10.19 3.30 -16.97
N GLY A 67 -10.30 2.05 -16.54
CA GLY A 67 -9.33 1.00 -16.86
C GLY A 67 -8.06 1.04 -16.01
N TRP A 68 -8.00 1.88 -14.98
CA TRP A 68 -6.94 1.85 -13.97
C TRP A 68 -7.50 1.39 -12.63
N THR A 69 -6.75 0.51 -11.98
CA THR A 69 -7.08 0.02 -10.65
C THR A 69 -5.86 0.14 -9.76
N ARG A 70 -6.08 0.42 -8.49
CA ARG A 70 -5.05 0.30 -7.45
C ARG A 70 -5.50 -0.74 -6.43
N GLY A 71 -4.64 -1.02 -5.46
CA GLY A 71 -5.02 -1.85 -4.34
C GLY A 71 -3.83 -2.26 -3.49
N VAL A 72 -4.12 -3.11 -2.50
CA VAL A 72 -3.12 -3.66 -1.59
C VAL A 72 -3.10 -5.18 -1.72
N VAL A 73 -1.91 -5.74 -1.78
CA VAL A 73 -1.67 -7.18 -1.62
C VAL A 73 -0.79 -7.44 -0.41
N LEU A 74 -1.00 -8.56 0.25
CA LEU A 74 -0.22 -9.04 1.38
C LEU A 74 0.61 -10.23 0.94
N CYS A 75 1.92 -10.09 0.86
CA CYS A 75 2.83 -11.14 0.41
C CYS A 75 3.67 -11.70 1.56
N CYS A 76 4.06 -12.97 1.48
CA CYS A 76 4.91 -13.63 2.49
C CYS A 76 4.27 -13.55 3.90
N ASP A 77 4.98 -13.06 4.92
CA ASP A 77 4.51 -12.90 6.31
C ASP A 77 3.57 -11.68 6.50
N SER A 78 2.60 -11.57 5.59
CA SER A 78 1.66 -10.44 5.44
C SER A 78 2.36 -9.09 5.29
N GLU A 79 3.43 -9.04 4.50
CA GLU A 79 4.03 -7.76 4.12
C GLU A 79 3.13 -7.03 3.12
N PRO A 80 2.74 -5.77 3.38
CA PRO A 80 1.85 -5.02 2.51
C PRO A 80 2.58 -4.38 1.33
N TYR A 81 2.01 -4.54 0.14
CA TYR A 81 2.45 -3.90 -1.10
C TYR A 81 1.28 -3.18 -1.74
N LEU A 82 1.45 -1.87 -1.94
CA LEU A 82 0.53 -1.06 -2.73
C LEU A 82 0.87 -1.24 -4.21
N PHE A 83 -0.15 -1.43 -5.05
CA PHE A 83 0.04 -1.59 -6.48
C PHE A 83 -0.83 -0.63 -7.30
N LEU A 84 -0.38 -0.36 -8.51
CA LEU A 84 -1.14 0.27 -9.59
C LEU A 84 -1.17 -0.68 -10.78
N ALA A 85 -2.35 -0.92 -11.33
CA ALA A 85 -2.60 -1.85 -12.43
C ALA A 85 -3.48 -1.22 -13.51
N LYS A 86 -3.34 -1.75 -14.73
CA LYS A 86 -4.11 -1.33 -15.90
C LYS A 86 -4.90 -2.50 -16.46
N ASN A 87 -6.14 -2.25 -16.84
CA ASN A 87 -6.98 -3.20 -17.55
C ASN A 87 -6.37 -3.49 -18.94
N ILE A 88 -6.24 -4.77 -19.25
CA ILE A 88 -5.69 -5.30 -20.51
C ILE A 88 -6.72 -6.20 -21.19
N GLY A 89 -8.00 -5.88 -21.01
CA GLY A 89 -9.16 -6.61 -21.53
C GLY A 89 -9.84 -7.46 -20.47
N VAL A 90 -10.41 -8.57 -20.91
CA VAL A 90 -11.18 -9.50 -20.07
C VAL A 90 -10.62 -10.92 -20.17
N THR A 91 -10.92 -11.78 -19.21
CA THR A 91 -10.52 -13.18 -19.23
C THR A 91 -11.13 -13.91 -20.42
N ARG A 92 -10.37 -14.85 -21.01
CA ARG A 92 -10.85 -15.69 -22.13
C ARG A 92 -11.73 -16.86 -21.68
N PHE A 93 -11.74 -17.13 -20.38
CA PHE A 93 -12.52 -18.19 -19.77
C PHE A 93 -13.45 -17.56 -18.74
N ALA A 94 -14.70 -18.00 -18.75
CA ALA A 94 -15.62 -17.66 -17.69
C ALA A 94 -15.36 -18.60 -16.52
N ILE A 95 -15.19 -18.03 -15.33
CA ILE A 95 -14.96 -18.81 -14.13
C ILE A 95 -16.32 -19.33 -13.67
N SER A 96 -16.39 -20.64 -13.42
CA SER A 96 -17.61 -21.32 -12.98
C SER A 96 -18.10 -20.70 -11.66
N GLY A 97 -19.22 -19.98 -11.71
CA GLY A 97 -19.82 -19.34 -10.53
C GLY A 97 -20.89 -18.29 -10.85
N GLY A 98 -20.78 -17.58 -11.98
CA GLY A 98 -21.82 -16.68 -12.49
C GLY A 98 -22.66 -17.35 -13.58
N ASN A 99 -23.98 -17.18 -13.54
CA ASN A 99 -24.87 -17.54 -14.65
C ASN A 99 -25.61 -16.27 -15.14
N PRO A 100 -25.31 -15.75 -16.35
CA PRO A 100 -24.41 -16.32 -17.35
C PRO A 100 -22.93 -16.20 -16.95
N PRO A 101 -22.07 -17.11 -17.43
CA PRO A 101 -20.62 -17.01 -17.25
C PRO A 101 -20.12 -15.73 -17.93
N GLN A 102 -19.66 -14.75 -17.15
CA GLN A 102 -19.14 -13.48 -17.69
C GLN A 102 -17.61 -13.46 -17.63
N PRO A 103 -16.94 -12.88 -18.64
CA PRO A 103 -15.51 -12.69 -18.60
C PRO A 103 -15.19 -11.59 -17.56
N TYR A 104 -14.17 -11.82 -16.72
CA TYR A 104 -13.77 -10.88 -15.68
C TYR A 104 -12.75 -9.88 -16.24
N PRO A 105 -12.71 -8.62 -15.76
CA PRO A 105 -11.63 -7.69 -16.09
C PRO A 105 -10.27 -8.31 -15.76
N ARG A 106 -9.37 -8.31 -16.74
CA ARG A 106 -7.98 -8.75 -16.58
C ARG A 106 -7.10 -7.52 -16.47
N ASN A 107 -6.35 -7.43 -15.38
CA ASN A 107 -5.49 -6.30 -15.05
C ASN A 107 -4.03 -6.75 -15.02
N LYS A 108 -3.12 -5.85 -15.39
CA LYS A 108 -1.69 -6.05 -15.29
C LYS A 108 -1.11 -5.05 -14.31
N ILE A 109 -0.38 -5.53 -13.30
CA ILE A 109 0.32 -4.68 -12.34
C ILE A 109 1.48 -3.97 -13.05
N LEU A 110 1.54 -2.64 -12.94
CA LEU A 110 2.54 -1.82 -13.62
C LEU A 110 3.51 -1.14 -12.65
N ALA A 111 3.06 -0.84 -11.43
CA ALA A 111 3.90 -0.30 -10.38
C ALA A 111 3.54 -0.89 -9.02
N VAL A 112 4.55 -1.00 -8.17
CA VAL A 112 4.43 -1.54 -6.82
C VAL A 112 5.26 -0.69 -5.87
N GLN A 113 4.72 -0.42 -4.68
CA GLN A 113 5.39 0.22 -3.57
C GLN A 113 5.25 -0.68 -2.35
N LYS A 114 6.37 -1.16 -1.80
CA LYS A 114 6.35 -1.83 -0.49
C LYS A 114 5.95 -0.82 0.57
N LEU A 115 5.02 -1.20 1.44
CA LEU A 115 4.58 -0.38 2.55
C LEU A 115 5.24 -0.85 3.85
N PRO A 116 5.44 0.04 4.84
CA PRO A 116 5.77 -0.37 6.19
C PRO A 116 4.72 -1.33 6.74
N LYS A 117 5.14 -2.35 7.48
CA LYS A 117 4.21 -3.25 8.18
C LYS A 117 3.56 -2.49 9.33
N VAL A 118 2.23 -2.44 9.34
CA VAL A 118 1.45 -1.84 10.41
C VAL A 118 0.42 -2.81 10.98
N SER A 119 -0.08 -2.52 12.18
CA SER A 119 -0.79 -3.50 13.02
C SER A 119 -2.14 -3.93 12.45
N ASN A 120 -2.83 -3.04 11.73
CA ASN A 120 -4.08 -3.39 11.05
C ASN A 120 -3.89 -4.38 9.88
N PHE A 121 -2.63 -4.66 9.46
CA PHE A 121 -2.33 -5.68 8.46
C PHE A 121 -2.06 -7.09 9.02
N ASN A 122 -1.94 -7.29 10.35
CA ASN A 122 -1.89 -8.63 10.95
C ASN A 122 -2.17 -8.60 12.46
N ALA A 123 -3.05 -9.50 12.91
CA ALA A 123 -3.56 -9.61 14.28
C ALA A 123 -2.46 -9.96 15.30
N GLY A 124 -1.96 -8.97 16.01
CA GLY A 124 -1.08 -9.22 17.14
C GLY A 124 -0.59 -7.96 17.83
N THR A 125 -0.96 -7.87 19.10
CA THR A 125 -0.26 -7.20 20.22
C THR A 125 -0.55 -5.73 20.56
N ASP A 126 -1.02 -5.60 21.80
CA ASP A 126 -0.39 -4.89 22.92
C ASP A 126 -0.13 -3.38 22.77
N GLY A 127 -1.15 -2.60 23.09
CA GLY A 127 -1.07 -1.49 24.06
C GLY A 127 -0.15 -0.28 23.80
N VAL A 128 0.59 -0.25 22.70
CA VAL A 128 1.34 0.93 22.23
C VAL A 128 0.53 1.60 21.13
N GLN A 129 0.63 2.91 20.97
CA GLN A 129 -0.05 3.65 19.90
C GLN A 129 0.43 3.15 18.53
N LEU A 130 -0.50 2.66 17.69
CA LEU A 130 -0.16 1.98 16.44
C LEU A 130 -0.42 2.88 15.23
N ALA A 131 0.47 2.78 14.25
CA ALA A 131 0.21 3.32 12.92
C ALA A 131 -0.87 2.47 12.23
N GLU A 132 -1.70 3.13 11.43
CA GLU A 132 -2.79 2.54 10.66
C GLU A 132 -2.63 2.89 9.18
N PHE A 133 -3.00 1.96 8.31
CA PHE A 133 -3.13 2.23 6.89
C PHE A 133 -4.54 2.70 6.54
N VAL A 134 -4.64 3.91 6.00
CA VAL A 134 -5.86 4.50 5.47
C VAL A 134 -5.82 4.43 3.95
N ASP A 135 -6.82 3.77 3.39
CA ASP A 135 -7.13 3.82 1.98
C ASP A 135 -8.16 4.93 1.73
N SER A 136 -8.06 5.74 0.66
CA SER A 136 -8.99 6.86 0.39
C SER A 136 -10.48 6.48 0.31
N PHE A 137 -10.82 5.19 0.27
CA PHE A 137 -12.20 4.70 0.41
C PHE A 137 -12.74 4.77 1.85
N ALA A 138 -11.88 4.86 2.85
CA ALA A 138 -12.30 4.87 4.26
C ALA A 138 -13.07 6.15 4.67
N GLY A 139 -13.08 7.19 3.84
CA GLY A 139 -13.79 8.45 4.11
C GLY A 139 -13.22 9.26 5.29
N GLN A 140 -12.05 8.87 5.79
CA GLN A 140 -11.43 9.45 6.98
C GLN A 140 -10.46 10.59 6.65
N CYS A 141 -10.02 10.73 5.39
CA CYS A 141 -9.06 11.75 4.99
C CYS A 141 -9.31 12.26 3.56
N ASP A 142 -8.91 13.51 3.31
CA ASP A 142 -8.95 14.18 2.02
C ASP A 142 -7.56 14.70 1.62
N LEU A 143 -7.25 14.58 0.33
CA LEU A 143 -6.03 15.14 -0.26
C LEU A 143 -6.32 16.53 -0.84
N ASP A 144 -5.55 17.54 -0.41
CA ASP A 144 -5.71 18.96 -0.74
C ASP A 144 -7.11 19.53 -0.48
N GLY A 145 -7.84 18.96 0.49
CA GLY A 145 -9.23 19.31 0.77
C GLY A 145 -10.19 19.00 -0.39
N ARG A 146 -9.81 18.10 -1.30
CA ARG A 146 -10.62 17.67 -2.44
C ARG A 146 -10.91 16.18 -2.33
N GLY A 147 -12.15 15.86 -1.98
CA GLY A 147 -12.67 14.50 -2.11
C GLY A 147 -12.56 13.99 -3.56
N GLY A 148 -12.44 12.66 -3.71
CA GLY A 148 -12.43 12.01 -5.01
C GLY A 148 -11.08 11.99 -5.74
N THR A 149 -9.97 12.22 -5.05
CA THR A 149 -8.63 11.85 -5.54
C THR A 149 -8.13 10.63 -4.77
N SER A 150 -7.74 9.57 -5.47
CA SER A 150 -7.24 8.35 -4.85
C SER A 150 -5.88 8.57 -4.21
N PHE A 151 -5.73 8.13 -2.96
CA PHE A 151 -4.47 8.12 -2.22
C PHE A 151 -4.44 6.94 -1.25
N ALA A 152 -3.24 6.55 -0.84
CA ALA A 152 -3.01 5.66 0.29
C ALA A 152 -2.20 6.44 1.33
N ALA A 153 -2.54 6.30 2.60
CA ALA A 153 -1.87 7.02 3.67
C ALA A 153 -1.52 6.09 4.82
N LEU A 154 -0.37 6.35 5.43
CA LEU A 154 0.00 5.81 6.72
C LEU A 154 -0.21 6.90 7.77
N VAL A 155 -1.04 6.61 8.76
CA VAL A 155 -1.40 7.56 9.81
C VAL A 155 -0.98 7.01 11.17
N ARG A 156 -0.60 7.88 12.11
CA ARG A 156 -0.27 7.56 13.49
C ARG A 156 -1.31 8.18 14.42
N TRP A 157 -1.91 7.35 15.26
CA TRP A 157 -2.78 7.80 16.33
C TRP A 157 -1.93 8.25 17.53
N ASN A 158 -2.14 9.46 18.04
CA ASN A 158 -1.40 9.99 19.20
C ASN A 158 -1.95 9.51 20.56
N GLY A 159 -2.78 8.46 20.55
CA GLY A 159 -3.28 7.68 21.69
C GLY A 159 -3.72 8.45 22.94
N GLU A 160 -4.47 9.52 22.74
CA GLU A 160 -5.44 9.94 23.74
C GLU A 160 -6.71 9.10 23.58
N ALA A 161 -7.24 8.58 24.70
CA ALA A 161 -8.44 7.74 24.73
C ALA A 161 -9.71 8.45 24.24
N ILE A 162 -9.60 9.75 23.98
CA ILE A 162 -10.59 10.58 23.31
C ILE A 162 -9.92 11.00 22.01
N VAL A 163 -10.44 10.58 20.87
CA VAL A 163 -9.95 10.96 19.52
C VAL A 163 -10.28 12.44 19.27
N GLN A 164 -9.68 13.34 20.04
CA GLN A 164 -9.82 14.79 19.87
C GLN A 164 -8.60 15.30 19.11
N GLY A 165 -8.60 15.06 17.80
CA GLY A 165 -7.60 15.58 16.89
C GLY A 165 -7.43 14.71 15.65
N PRO A 166 -7.02 15.29 14.52
CA PRO A 166 -6.72 14.51 13.32
C PRO A 166 -5.49 13.62 13.57
N PRO A 167 -5.48 12.36 13.08
CA PRO A 167 -4.30 11.52 13.19
C PRO A 167 -3.10 12.17 12.47
N GLY A 168 -1.89 11.94 12.99
CA GLY A 168 -0.67 12.43 12.35
C GLY A 168 -0.39 11.64 11.08
N VAL A 169 -0.20 12.30 9.93
CA VAL A 169 0.08 11.61 8.67
C VAL A 169 1.59 11.37 8.55
N GLU A 170 2.01 10.10 8.50
CA GLU A 170 3.43 9.72 8.39
C GLU A 170 3.91 9.70 6.94
N ALA A 171 3.10 9.12 6.06
CA ALA A 171 3.44 8.96 4.65
C ALA A 171 2.18 8.91 3.81
N VAL A 172 2.26 9.42 2.59
CA VAL A 172 1.14 9.42 1.64
C VAL A 172 1.67 9.04 0.27
N TRP A 173 0.89 8.24 -0.45
CA TRP A 173 1.16 7.85 -1.83
C TRP A 173 -0.03 8.17 -2.72
N GLY A 174 0.26 8.73 -3.88
CA GLY A 174 -0.69 8.94 -4.98
C GLY A 174 -0.39 8.01 -6.15
N PHE A 175 -1.23 8.11 -7.18
CA PHE A 175 -1.17 7.27 -8.37
C PHE A 175 -1.07 8.15 -9.62
N ASP A 176 0.08 8.12 -10.27
CA ASP A 176 0.29 8.77 -11.56
C ASP A 176 0.00 7.74 -12.67
N VAL A 177 -1.21 7.82 -13.23
CA VAL A 177 -1.66 6.90 -14.29
C VAL A 177 -1.00 7.17 -15.62
N GLU A 178 -0.55 8.42 -15.90
CA GLU A 178 0.11 8.76 -17.16
C GLU A 178 1.53 8.18 -17.19
N ALA A 179 2.23 8.24 -16.05
CA ALA A 179 3.55 7.64 -15.89
C ALA A 179 3.52 6.17 -15.44
N ALA A 180 2.34 5.61 -15.14
CA ALA A 180 2.13 4.29 -14.54
C ALA A 180 2.96 4.06 -13.26
N ARG A 181 2.89 4.99 -12.30
CA ARG A 181 3.69 4.99 -11.07
C ARG A 181 2.86 5.19 -9.81
N VAL A 182 3.32 4.57 -8.73
CA VAL A 182 2.98 5.00 -7.37
C VAL A 182 3.97 6.09 -6.97
N VAL A 183 3.47 7.24 -6.49
CA VAL A 183 4.29 8.41 -6.21
C VAL A 183 4.16 8.83 -4.74
N PRO A 184 5.25 9.10 -4.01
CA PRO A 184 5.14 9.70 -2.69
C PRO A 184 4.57 11.12 -2.83
N LEU A 185 3.68 11.48 -1.90
CA LEU A 185 3.09 12.80 -1.78
C LEU A 185 3.54 13.45 -0.47
N ASP A 186 3.41 14.77 -0.38
CA ASP A 186 3.64 15.51 0.85
C ASP A 186 2.52 15.18 1.86
N PRO A 187 2.85 14.63 3.05
CA PRO A 187 1.86 14.34 4.09
C PRO A 187 1.05 15.56 4.54
N GLN A 188 1.60 16.78 4.43
CA GLN A 188 0.89 18.02 4.81
C GLN A 188 -0.31 18.33 3.90
N ARG A 189 -0.38 17.69 2.73
CA ARG A 189 -1.51 17.81 1.81
C ARG A 189 -2.70 16.95 2.23
N LEU A 190 -2.51 16.00 3.13
CA LEU A 190 -3.58 15.14 3.61
C LEU A 190 -4.15 15.71 4.91
N ALA A 191 -5.45 15.96 4.90
CA ALA A 191 -6.20 16.34 6.09
C ALA A 191 -7.14 15.18 6.45
N CYS A 192 -7.04 14.68 7.67
CA CYS A 192 -7.91 13.63 8.18
C CYS A 192 -8.92 14.22 9.16
N GLU A 193 -10.16 13.75 9.12
CA GLU A 193 -11.13 14.09 10.16
C GLU A 193 -10.86 13.26 11.42
N PRO A 194 -11.20 13.77 12.62
CA PRO A 194 -11.18 12.94 13.83
C PRO A 194 -12.15 11.77 13.66
N LEU A 195 -11.70 10.54 13.92
CA LEU A 195 -12.62 9.40 14.04
C LEU A 195 -13.49 9.59 15.28
N LEU A 196 -14.73 10.03 15.10
CA LEU A 196 -15.76 9.88 16.12
C LEU A 196 -16.15 8.41 16.16
N MET A 197 -15.47 7.62 17.01
CA MET A 197 -15.95 6.28 17.34
C MET A 197 -17.19 6.44 18.22
N GLU A 198 -18.38 6.17 17.69
CA GLU A 198 -19.61 6.00 18.47
C GLU A 198 -19.61 4.70 19.28
#